data_AF-A0A6P8UUX8-F1
#
_entry.id   AF-A0A6P8UUX8-F1
#
_cell.length_a   1.000
_cell.length_b   1.000
_cell.length_c   1.000
_cell.angle_alpha   90.00
_cell.angle_beta   90.00
_cell.angle_gamma   90.00
#
_symmetry.space_group_name_H-M   'P 1'
#
loop_
_entity.id
_entity.type
_entity.pdbx_description
1 polymer ?
#
loop_
_entity_poly.entity_id
_entity_poly.type
_entity_poly.pdbx_seq_one_letter_code
_entity_poly.pdbx_strand_id
1 'polypeptide(L)'
;MAAEGDLPADLLTEEVKHSSGDFVPPDGLCWVSVLSCLLLACSYVGSLYVWRSDLPRDHPAVIKRRFTSVLIVSGLSPLFVWTWRQLTGVRTGPALLSLMGIRFEGLIPAIILPLMLTMVLFLGPLMQLAMDCPWSFMDGFRVAIDPWFWSMCFSDMRWLRNQVVAPLTEELVFRACMLPMLVPCAGPLTAIFTCPLFFGVAHFHHVIELLRFRQGTLSGIFLSAVFQFSYTAVFGAYTAFIFIRTGHLIGPVLCHSFCNYMGFPAISTAMEHPHRLTVLSSYLMGVLLFFLFLFPFTDPAYYGLPTPVCTLTSSPSSLCLS
;
A
#
# COMPACT_ATOMS: atom_id res chain seq x y z
N MET A 1 -18.49 -3.60 -46.32
CA MET A 1 -19.05 -4.28 -45.13
C MET A 1 -18.07 -5.38 -44.76
N ALA A 2 -17.16 -5.06 -43.85
CA ALA A 2 -16.20 -6.00 -43.29
C ALA A 2 -16.85 -6.66 -42.07
N ALA A 3 -16.78 -7.99 -41.99
CA ALA A 3 -17.19 -8.76 -40.84
C ALA A 3 -16.03 -8.80 -39.84
N GLU A 4 -16.26 -8.30 -38.64
CA GLU A 4 -15.40 -8.52 -37.46
C GLU A 4 -15.47 -10.01 -37.09
N GLY A 5 -14.32 -10.68 -37.13
CA GLY A 5 -14.16 -12.03 -36.62
C GLY A 5 -13.70 -11.98 -35.18
N ASP A 6 -14.51 -12.52 -34.28
CA ASP A 6 -14.15 -12.79 -32.89
C ASP A 6 -12.89 -13.66 -32.83
N LEU A 7 -11.83 -13.12 -32.23
CA LEU A 7 -10.58 -13.83 -31.98
C LEU A 7 -10.79 -14.74 -30.76
N PRO A 8 -10.64 -16.08 -30.87
CA PRO A 8 -10.92 -16.98 -29.77
C PRO A 8 -9.88 -16.87 -28.66
N ALA A 9 -10.36 -16.85 -27.40
CA ALA A 9 -9.57 -16.74 -26.17
C ALA A 9 -8.44 -17.80 -26.05
N ASP A 10 -8.57 -18.93 -26.74
CA ASP A 10 -7.60 -20.03 -26.72
C ASP A 10 -6.22 -19.66 -27.30
N LEU A 11 -6.15 -18.65 -28.18
CA LEU A 11 -4.88 -18.18 -28.75
C LEU A 11 -4.05 -17.34 -27.77
N LEU A 12 -4.72 -16.58 -26.87
CA LEU A 12 -4.04 -15.87 -25.79
C LEU A 12 -3.49 -16.84 -24.75
N THR A 13 -4.19 -17.94 -24.49
CA THR A 13 -3.73 -19.00 -23.57
C THR A 13 -2.51 -19.75 -24.11
N GLU A 14 -2.44 -19.98 -25.42
CA GLU A 14 -1.30 -20.67 -26.06
C GLU A 14 -0.07 -19.76 -26.21
N GLU A 15 -0.21 -18.46 -26.50
CA GLU A 15 0.93 -17.52 -26.50
C GLU A 15 1.53 -17.32 -25.10
N VAL A 16 0.70 -17.28 -24.05
CA VAL A 16 1.18 -17.24 -22.66
C VAL A 16 1.93 -18.52 -22.29
N LYS A 17 1.45 -19.67 -22.76
CA LYS A 17 2.04 -20.99 -22.49
C LYS A 17 3.40 -21.18 -23.18
N HIS A 18 3.62 -20.56 -24.34
CA HIS A 18 4.87 -20.69 -25.08
C HIS A 18 5.99 -19.75 -24.61
N SER A 19 5.67 -18.71 -23.83
CA SER A 19 6.66 -17.79 -23.22
C SER A 19 7.08 -18.14 -21.78
N SER A 20 6.36 -19.04 -21.11
CA SER A 20 6.74 -19.55 -19.80
C SER A 20 7.76 -20.68 -19.94
N GLY A 21 9.03 -20.32 -20.12
CA GLY A 21 10.12 -21.24 -19.80
C GLY A 21 9.99 -21.65 -18.33
N ASP A 22 9.99 -22.95 -18.05
CA ASP A 22 9.84 -23.52 -16.70
C ASP A 22 10.75 -22.79 -15.70
N PHE A 23 10.15 -21.90 -14.90
CA PHE A 23 10.86 -21.19 -13.84
C PHE A 23 11.09 -22.17 -12.70
N VAL A 24 12.25 -22.82 -12.69
CA VAL A 24 12.75 -23.53 -11.52
C VAL A 24 13.41 -22.50 -10.61
N PRO A 25 12.83 -22.18 -9.44
CA PRO A 25 13.43 -21.22 -8.52
C PRO A 25 14.81 -21.74 -8.11
N PRO A 26 15.86 -20.90 -8.15
CA PRO A 26 17.21 -21.31 -7.75
C PRO A 26 17.24 -21.79 -6.30
N ASP A 27 18.09 -22.77 -6.00
CA ASP A 27 18.32 -23.23 -4.64
C ASP A 27 18.65 -22.03 -3.73
N GLY A 28 17.88 -21.86 -2.65
CA GLY A 28 18.06 -20.76 -1.69
C GLY A 28 17.38 -19.44 -2.05
N LEU A 29 16.59 -19.36 -3.13
CA LEU A 29 15.82 -18.16 -3.52
C LEU A 29 15.04 -17.56 -2.34
N CYS A 30 14.28 -18.40 -1.61
CA CYS A 30 13.48 -17.94 -0.47
C CYS A 30 14.32 -17.28 0.61
N TRP A 31 15.48 -17.87 0.95
CA TRP A 31 16.37 -17.31 1.97
C TRP A 31 16.96 -15.97 1.54
N VAL A 32 17.40 -15.85 0.28
CA VAL A 32 17.93 -14.59 -0.27
C VAL A 32 16.85 -13.52 -0.31
N SER A 33 15.62 -13.86 -0.70
CA SER A 33 14.47 -12.94 -0.71
C SER A 33 14.11 -12.45 0.69
N VAL A 34 13.97 -13.37 1.65
CA VAL A 34 13.65 -13.04 3.05
C VAL A 34 14.75 -12.19 3.67
N LEU A 35 16.03 -12.54 3.45
CA LEU A 35 17.16 -11.76 3.96
C LEU A 35 17.20 -10.35 3.35
N SER A 36 17.00 -10.23 2.04
CA SER A 36 16.94 -8.94 1.34
C SER A 36 15.81 -8.07 1.88
N CYS A 37 14.62 -8.65 2.12
CA CYS A 37 13.48 -7.94 2.71
C CYS A 37 13.77 -7.51 4.15
N LEU A 38 14.38 -8.37 4.97
CA LEU A 38 14.74 -8.04 6.34
C LEU A 38 15.78 -6.91 6.39
N LEU A 39 16.83 -6.97 5.57
CA LEU A 39 17.85 -5.93 5.47
C LEU A 39 17.24 -4.60 5.03
N LEU A 40 16.34 -4.64 4.05
CA LEU A 40 15.63 -3.46 3.58
C LEU A 40 14.74 -2.87 4.69
N ALA A 41 13.95 -3.70 5.40
CA ALA A 41 13.14 -3.25 6.53
C ALA A 41 13.99 -2.61 7.65
N CYS A 42 15.09 -3.27 8.03
CA CYS A 42 16.02 -2.78 9.04
C CYS A 42 16.69 -1.47 8.61
N SER A 43 17.10 -1.34 7.35
CA SER A 43 17.68 -0.09 6.83
C SER A 43 16.68 1.06 6.84
N TYR A 44 15.42 0.79 6.47
CA TYR A 44 14.35 1.78 6.51
C TYR A 44 14.07 2.27 7.93
N VAL A 45 13.88 1.35 8.88
CA VAL A 45 13.65 1.71 10.30
C VAL A 45 14.88 2.38 10.90
N GLY A 46 16.08 1.85 10.62
CA GLY A 46 17.35 2.40 11.10
C GLY A 46 17.56 3.85 10.64
N SER A 47 17.11 4.20 9.44
CA SER A 47 17.18 5.56 8.89
C SER A 47 16.49 6.60 9.79
N LEU A 48 15.42 6.22 10.50
CA LEU A 48 14.69 7.10 11.42
C LEU A 48 15.51 7.47 12.66
N TYR A 49 16.52 6.67 12.99
CA TYR A 49 17.35 6.79 14.20
C TYR A 49 18.77 7.28 13.95
N VAL A 50 19.17 7.50 12.69
CA VAL A 50 20.50 8.02 12.31
C VAL A 50 20.78 9.34 13.05
N TRP A 51 19.76 10.19 13.18
CA TRP A 51 19.86 11.48 13.83
C TRP A 51 19.36 11.39 15.28
N ARG A 52 20.26 11.16 16.24
CA ARG A 52 19.93 11.30 17.67
C ARG A 52 19.50 12.73 17.97
N SER A 53 18.39 12.89 18.68
CA SER A 53 17.90 14.18 19.14
C SER A 53 17.13 13.99 20.44
N ASP A 54 17.33 14.90 21.39
CA ASP A 54 16.57 14.96 22.64
C ASP A 54 15.22 15.70 22.48
N LEU A 55 14.91 16.15 21.26
CA LEU A 55 13.67 16.85 20.93
C LEU A 55 12.54 15.86 20.59
N PRO A 56 11.26 16.24 20.84
CA PRO A 56 10.11 15.42 20.46
C PRO A 56 10.08 15.14 18.95
N ARG A 57 9.56 13.98 18.55
CA ARG A 57 9.48 13.53 17.14
C ARG A 57 8.76 14.51 16.20
N ASP A 58 7.81 15.28 16.73
CA ASP A 58 6.99 16.22 15.98
C ASP A 58 7.60 17.62 15.89
N HIS A 59 8.85 17.79 16.36
CA HIS A 59 9.61 19.01 16.19
C HIS A 59 10.10 19.15 14.73
N PRO A 60 9.92 20.31 14.07
CA PRO A 60 10.17 20.47 12.63
C PRO A 60 11.61 20.14 12.20
N ALA A 61 12.60 20.41 13.05
CA ALA A 61 13.99 20.04 12.77
C ALA A 61 14.23 18.52 12.77
N VAL A 62 13.52 17.77 13.62
CA VAL A 62 13.60 16.30 13.68
C VAL A 62 12.89 15.71 12.48
N ILE A 63 11.72 16.25 12.12
CA ILE A 63 10.97 15.84 10.93
C ILE A 63 11.82 15.99 9.67
N LYS A 64 12.44 17.16 9.44
CA LYS A 64 13.31 17.40 8.27
C LYS A 64 14.47 16.40 8.17
N ARG A 65 15.18 16.14 9.28
CA ARG A 65 16.31 15.20 9.28
C ARG A 65 15.88 13.76 9.03
N ARG A 66 14.79 13.32 9.66
CA ARG A 66 14.22 11.99 9.44
C ARG A 66 13.70 11.84 8.01
N PHE A 67 13.04 12.86 7.46
CA PHE A 67 12.62 12.89 6.06
C PHE A 67 13.78 12.68 5.11
N THR A 68 14.86 13.45 5.28
CA THR A 68 16.03 13.32 4.41
C THR A 68 16.59 11.90 4.45
N SER A 69 16.72 11.31 5.65
CA SER A 69 17.24 9.94 5.77
C SER A 69 16.32 8.90 5.15
N VAL A 70 15.01 9.01 5.37
CA VAL A 70 14.01 8.09 4.81
C VAL A 70 13.98 8.19 3.29
N LEU A 71 13.98 9.41 2.74
CA LEU A 71 14.00 9.63 1.29
C LEU A 71 15.28 9.08 0.65
N ILE A 72 16.43 9.18 1.31
CA ILE A 72 17.68 8.57 0.83
C ILE A 72 17.54 7.05 0.79
N VAL A 73 17.09 6.41 1.88
CA VAL A 73 16.95 4.95 1.92
C VAL A 73 15.89 4.45 0.93
N SER A 74 14.76 5.16 0.79
CA SER A 74 13.75 4.88 -0.23
C SER A 74 14.26 5.09 -1.65
N GLY A 75 15.11 6.09 -1.90
CA GLY A 75 15.75 6.29 -3.21
C GLY A 75 16.75 5.18 -3.56
N LEU A 76 17.36 4.57 -2.54
CA LEU A 76 18.30 3.44 -2.69
C LEU A 76 17.60 2.07 -2.69
N SER A 77 16.34 1.96 -2.27
CA SER A 77 15.62 0.69 -2.21
C SER A 77 15.49 -0.06 -3.55
N PRO A 78 15.38 0.58 -4.73
CA PRO A 78 15.45 -0.14 -6.02
C PRO A 78 16.75 -0.93 -6.20
N LEU A 79 17.86 -0.52 -5.57
CA LEU A 79 19.14 -1.24 -5.64
C LEU A 79 19.06 -2.59 -4.93
N PHE A 80 18.21 -2.74 -3.91
CA PHE A 80 17.99 -4.04 -3.26
C PHE A 80 17.32 -5.01 -4.22
N VAL A 81 16.30 -4.57 -4.95
CA VAL A 81 15.61 -5.39 -5.96
C VAL A 81 16.56 -5.75 -7.10
N TRP A 82 17.36 -4.77 -7.55
CA TRP A 82 18.35 -5.02 -8.59
C TRP A 82 19.42 -6.02 -8.13
N THR A 83 19.99 -5.85 -6.93
CA THR A 83 21.00 -6.75 -6.37
C THR A 83 20.44 -8.15 -6.16
N TRP A 84 19.24 -8.26 -5.60
CA TRP A 84 18.51 -9.52 -5.46
C TRP A 84 18.33 -10.21 -6.81
N ARG A 85 17.97 -9.47 -7.86
CA ARG A 85 17.83 -10.01 -9.23
C ARG A 85 19.16 -10.55 -9.75
N GLN A 86 20.28 -9.87 -9.51
CA GLN A 86 21.60 -10.35 -9.92
C GLN A 86 22.02 -11.61 -9.15
N LEU A 87 21.75 -11.67 -7.84
CA LEU A 87 22.13 -12.80 -7.00
C LEU A 87 21.31 -14.05 -7.29
N THR A 88 20.03 -13.89 -7.61
CA THR A 88 19.11 -15.00 -7.84
C THR A 88 19.07 -15.43 -9.31
N GLY A 89 19.58 -14.62 -10.23
CA GLY A 89 19.54 -14.92 -11.66
C GLY A 89 18.12 -14.99 -12.25
N VAL A 90 17.10 -14.52 -11.51
CA VAL A 90 15.70 -14.51 -11.97
C VAL A 90 15.60 -13.64 -13.22
N ARG A 91 15.33 -14.29 -14.36
CA ARG A 91 15.12 -13.60 -15.64
C ARG A 91 13.76 -12.94 -15.63
N THR A 92 13.74 -11.64 -15.36
CA THR A 92 12.52 -10.85 -15.48
C THR A 92 12.40 -10.35 -16.92
N GLY A 93 11.30 -10.68 -17.59
CA GLY A 93 10.92 -10.01 -18.85
C GLY A 93 10.71 -8.50 -18.66
N PRO A 94 10.00 -8.06 -17.60
CA PRO A 94 9.79 -6.64 -17.34
C PRO A 94 11.05 -5.89 -16.86
N ALA A 95 11.10 -4.60 -17.17
CA ALA A 95 12.09 -3.67 -16.63
C ALA A 95 11.92 -3.50 -15.11
N LEU A 96 13.00 -3.14 -14.40
CA LEU A 96 13.00 -2.98 -12.94
C LEU A 96 11.89 -2.06 -12.43
N LEU A 97 11.71 -0.91 -13.09
CA LEU A 97 10.66 0.06 -12.74
C LEU A 97 9.26 -0.53 -12.91
N SER A 98 9.04 -1.35 -13.94
CA SER A 98 7.77 -2.03 -14.16
C SER A 98 7.48 -3.06 -13.07
N LEU A 99 8.49 -3.82 -12.61
CA LEU A 99 8.35 -4.73 -11.45
C LEU A 99 7.98 -3.98 -10.16
N MET A 100 8.50 -2.77 -10.01
CA MET A 100 8.18 -1.86 -8.90
C MET A 100 6.83 -1.14 -9.08
N GLY A 101 6.08 -1.45 -10.15
CA GLY A 101 4.79 -0.84 -10.45
C GLY A 101 4.84 0.62 -10.88
N ILE A 102 5.99 1.07 -11.40
CA ILE A 102 6.17 2.37 -12.03
C ILE A 102 6.06 2.16 -13.55
N ARG A 103 4.82 2.29 -14.05
CA ARG A 103 4.44 2.08 -15.46
C ARG A 103 3.22 2.94 -15.82
N PHE A 104 3.06 3.23 -17.11
CA PHE A 104 1.97 4.08 -17.63
C PHE A 104 0.74 3.30 -18.08
N GLU A 105 0.94 2.11 -18.64
CA GLU A 105 -0.17 1.22 -19.03
C GLU A 105 -0.98 0.84 -17.79
N GLY A 106 -2.29 1.11 -17.79
CA GLY A 106 -3.16 0.87 -16.63
C GLY A 106 -3.15 1.98 -15.56
N LEU A 107 -2.43 3.09 -15.77
CA LEU A 107 -2.22 4.08 -14.70
C LEU A 107 -3.50 4.78 -14.23
N ILE A 108 -4.39 5.15 -15.16
CA ILE A 108 -5.65 5.84 -14.84
C ILE A 108 -6.56 4.96 -13.96
N PRO A 109 -6.89 3.71 -14.35
CA PRO A 109 -7.65 2.84 -13.46
C PRO A 109 -6.92 2.58 -12.14
N ALA A 110 -5.59 2.51 -12.12
CA ALA A 110 -4.81 2.30 -10.89
C ALA A 110 -4.90 3.47 -9.90
N ILE A 111 -5.15 4.68 -10.39
CA ILE A 111 -5.42 5.85 -9.57
C ILE A 111 -6.85 5.82 -9.03
N ILE A 112 -7.81 5.50 -9.91
CA ILE A 112 -9.24 5.68 -9.62
C ILE A 112 -9.83 4.50 -8.86
N LEU A 113 -9.73 3.28 -9.38
CA LEU A 113 -10.50 2.13 -8.90
C LEU A 113 -10.07 1.66 -7.49
N PRO A 114 -8.77 1.52 -7.16
CA PRO A 114 -8.36 1.17 -5.80
C PRO A 114 -8.72 2.25 -4.76
N LEU A 115 -8.61 3.53 -5.15
CA LEU A 115 -9.01 4.63 -4.28
C LEU A 115 -10.53 4.60 -4.03
N MET A 116 -11.33 4.44 -5.08
CA MET A 116 -12.78 4.31 -4.97
C MET A 116 -13.18 3.11 -4.12
N LEU A 117 -12.53 1.96 -4.29
CA LEU A 117 -12.74 0.77 -3.44
C LEU A 117 -12.47 1.09 -1.96
N THR A 118 -11.40 1.82 -1.68
CA THR A 118 -11.06 2.25 -0.32
C THR A 118 -12.09 3.25 0.23
N MET A 119 -12.58 4.19 -0.58
CA MET A 119 -13.64 5.11 -0.19
C MET A 119 -14.96 4.37 0.10
N VAL A 120 -15.28 3.31 -0.67
CA VAL A 120 -16.44 2.44 -0.40
C VAL A 120 -16.29 1.75 0.96
N LEU A 121 -15.12 1.21 1.28
CA LEU A 121 -14.85 0.66 2.62
C LEU A 121 -15.07 1.70 3.73
N PHE A 122 -14.72 2.95 3.47
CA PHE A 122 -14.88 4.09 4.38
C PHE A 122 -16.21 4.84 4.22
N LEU A 123 -17.22 4.23 3.58
CA LEU A 123 -18.53 4.87 3.38
C LEU A 123 -19.16 5.37 4.69
N GLY A 124 -19.01 4.60 5.77
CA GLY A 124 -19.47 4.98 7.11
C GLY A 124 -18.85 6.28 7.62
N PRO A 125 -17.52 6.34 7.81
CA PRO A 125 -16.81 7.57 8.18
C PRO A 125 -17.08 8.75 7.24
N LEU A 126 -17.18 8.52 5.93
CA LEU A 126 -17.50 9.57 4.96
C LEU A 126 -18.92 10.11 5.14
N MET A 127 -19.90 9.23 5.40
CA MET A 127 -21.27 9.63 5.69
C MET A 127 -21.35 10.45 6.98
N GLN A 128 -20.63 10.01 8.02
CA GLN A 128 -20.56 10.75 9.28
C GLN A 128 -19.97 12.15 9.06
N LEU A 129 -18.83 12.26 8.35
CA LEU A 129 -18.23 13.55 8.02
C LEU A 129 -19.18 14.44 7.21
N ALA A 130 -19.91 13.86 6.25
CA ALA A 130 -20.88 14.60 5.44
C ALA A 130 -22.10 15.09 6.26
N MET A 131 -22.50 14.37 7.30
CA MET A 131 -23.59 14.80 8.20
C MET A 131 -23.14 15.84 9.22
N ASP A 132 -21.91 15.70 9.73
CA ASP A 132 -21.32 16.60 10.72
C ASP A 132 -20.86 17.94 10.11
N CYS A 133 -20.44 17.93 8.83
CA CYS A 133 -20.04 19.15 8.14
C CYS A 133 -21.26 19.89 7.55
N PRO A 134 -21.46 21.17 7.88
CA PRO A 134 -22.51 22.00 7.27
C PRO A 134 -22.17 22.45 5.83
N TRP A 135 -21.12 21.88 5.23
CA TRP A 135 -20.59 22.30 3.93
C TRP A 135 -21.44 21.73 2.80
N SER A 136 -21.81 22.59 1.86
CA SER A 136 -22.39 22.12 0.62
C SER A 136 -21.32 21.41 -0.21
N PHE A 137 -21.73 20.54 -1.13
CA PHE A 137 -20.82 19.93 -2.11
C PHE A 137 -19.98 20.97 -2.87
N MET A 138 -20.54 22.16 -3.11
CA MET A 138 -19.84 23.27 -3.75
C MET A 138 -18.71 23.85 -2.89
N ASP A 139 -18.85 23.85 -1.56
CA ASP A 139 -17.80 24.32 -0.65
C ASP A 139 -16.62 23.35 -0.64
N GLY A 140 -16.90 22.04 -0.64
CA GLY A 140 -15.88 21.01 -0.80
C GLY A 140 -15.13 21.15 -2.13
N PHE A 141 -15.85 21.36 -3.24
CA PHE A 141 -15.23 21.58 -4.55
C PHE A 141 -14.37 22.84 -4.57
N ARG A 142 -14.82 23.95 -3.96
CA ARG A 142 -14.06 25.20 -3.85
C ARG A 142 -12.73 24.99 -3.13
N VAL A 143 -12.74 24.26 -2.01
CA VAL A 143 -11.50 23.94 -1.28
C VAL A 143 -10.59 23.04 -2.09
N ALA A 144 -11.15 22.06 -2.82
CA ALA A 144 -10.37 21.16 -3.66
C ALA A 144 -9.60 21.88 -4.78
N ILE A 145 -10.13 23.01 -5.28
CA ILE A 145 -9.47 23.81 -6.33
C ILE A 145 -8.72 25.04 -5.79
N ASP A 146 -8.82 25.35 -4.49
CA ASP A 146 -8.23 26.56 -3.91
C ASP A 146 -6.69 26.42 -3.78
N PRO A 147 -5.90 27.18 -4.57
CA PRO A 147 -4.45 27.09 -4.52
C PRO A 147 -3.88 27.51 -3.16
N TRP A 148 -4.56 28.41 -2.45
CA TRP A 148 -4.11 28.89 -1.15
C TRP A 148 -4.21 27.81 -0.08
N PHE A 149 -5.32 27.07 -0.05
CA PHE A 149 -5.49 25.89 0.81
C PHE A 149 -4.36 24.88 0.61
N TRP A 150 -4.09 24.49 -0.64
CA TRP A 150 -3.01 23.55 -0.94
C TRP A 150 -1.63 24.10 -0.61
N SER A 151 -1.38 25.40 -0.82
CA SER A 151 -0.14 26.05 -0.41
C SER A 151 0.09 25.95 1.10
N MET A 152 -0.97 26.11 1.91
CA MET A 152 -0.88 25.92 3.36
C MET A 152 -0.61 24.46 3.73
N CYS A 153 -1.30 23.50 3.09
CA CYS A 153 -1.05 22.08 3.29
C CYS A 153 0.41 21.69 2.96
N PHE A 154 0.94 22.14 1.82
CA PHE A 154 2.33 21.87 1.43
C PHE A 154 3.37 22.58 2.31
N SER A 155 2.97 23.68 2.96
CA SER A 155 3.82 24.38 3.93
C SER A 155 3.84 23.68 5.30
N ASP A 156 2.80 22.90 5.63
CA ASP A 156 2.75 22.10 6.86
C ASP A 156 3.54 20.79 6.70
N MET A 157 4.68 20.74 7.38
CA MET A 157 5.58 19.59 7.38
C MET A 157 4.92 18.31 7.94
N ARG A 158 3.96 18.42 8.86
CA ARG A 158 3.24 17.26 9.42
C ARG A 158 2.24 16.73 8.42
N TRP A 159 1.53 17.62 7.72
CA TRP A 159 0.64 17.23 6.63
C TRP A 159 1.43 16.54 5.52
N LEU A 160 2.55 17.14 5.08
CA LEU A 160 3.42 16.56 4.07
C LEU A 160 3.97 15.18 4.47
N ARG A 161 4.33 15.00 5.75
CA ARG A 161 4.72 13.69 6.30
C ARG A 161 3.62 12.67 6.07
N ASN A 162 2.44 12.96 6.63
CA ASN A 162 1.40 11.97 6.82
C ASN A 162 0.68 11.67 5.50
N GLN A 163 0.58 12.66 4.60
CA GLN A 163 -0.22 12.56 3.38
C GLN A 163 0.60 12.24 2.13
N VAL A 164 1.91 12.52 2.11
CA VAL A 164 2.73 12.35 0.91
C VAL A 164 3.95 11.49 1.20
N VAL A 165 4.84 11.93 2.09
CA VAL A 165 6.16 11.30 2.25
C VAL A 165 6.02 9.89 2.81
N ALA A 166 5.35 9.71 3.96
CA ALA A 166 5.21 8.40 4.58
C ALA A 166 4.46 7.40 3.69
N PRO A 167 3.27 7.73 3.12
CA PRO A 167 2.61 6.84 2.15
C PRO A 167 3.52 6.45 0.98
N LEU A 168 4.20 7.41 0.36
CA LEU A 168 5.06 7.14 -0.78
C LEU A 168 6.25 6.25 -0.42
N THR A 169 6.97 6.57 0.65
CA THR A 169 8.20 5.87 1.03
C THR A 169 7.92 4.49 1.58
N GLU A 170 6.84 4.33 2.35
CA GLU A 170 6.44 3.05 2.92
C GLU A 170 5.91 2.10 1.84
N GLU A 171 5.03 2.54 0.95
CA GLU A 171 4.54 1.68 -0.13
C GLU A 171 5.65 1.37 -1.15
N LEU A 172 6.57 2.31 -1.43
CA LEU A 172 7.73 2.04 -2.28
C LEU A 172 8.61 0.91 -1.70
N VAL A 173 8.98 1.02 -0.43
CA VAL A 173 9.91 0.09 0.21
C VAL A 173 9.25 -1.26 0.46
N PHE A 174 8.05 -1.26 1.05
CA PHE A 174 7.42 -2.49 1.50
C PHE A 174 6.54 -3.16 0.43
N ARG A 175 6.07 -2.45 -0.61
CA ARG A 175 5.25 -3.08 -1.68
C ARG A 175 6.07 -3.19 -2.95
N ALA A 176 6.49 -2.05 -3.49
CA ALA A 176 7.20 -2.04 -4.77
C ALA A 176 8.58 -2.71 -4.73
N CYS A 177 9.29 -2.73 -3.61
CA CYS A 177 10.56 -3.46 -3.51
C CYS A 177 10.41 -4.87 -2.94
N MET A 178 9.69 -5.07 -1.83
CA MET A 178 9.63 -6.39 -1.17
C MET A 178 8.77 -7.42 -1.92
N LEU A 179 7.62 -7.04 -2.48
CA LEU A 179 6.74 -8.01 -3.15
C LEU A 179 7.39 -8.67 -4.37
N PRO A 180 8.09 -7.95 -5.27
CA PRO A 180 8.83 -8.59 -6.36
C PRO A 180 9.89 -9.59 -5.91
N MET A 181 10.48 -9.41 -4.72
CA MET A 181 11.44 -10.36 -4.16
C MET A 181 10.75 -11.57 -3.51
N LEU A 182 9.57 -11.39 -2.89
CA LEU A 182 8.84 -12.45 -2.17
C LEU A 182 7.96 -13.33 -3.06
N VAL A 183 7.30 -12.75 -4.07
CA VAL A 183 6.36 -13.47 -4.93
C VAL A 183 6.98 -14.69 -5.63
N PRO A 184 8.15 -14.60 -6.28
CA PRO A 184 8.74 -15.77 -6.96
C PRO A 184 9.11 -16.93 -6.02
N CYS A 185 9.20 -16.70 -4.71
CA CYS A 185 9.59 -17.73 -3.75
C CYS A 185 8.42 -18.26 -2.91
N ALA A 186 7.45 -17.40 -2.55
CA ALA A 186 6.34 -17.74 -1.66
C ALA A 186 4.99 -17.87 -2.40
N GLY A 187 4.92 -17.37 -3.64
CA GLY A 187 3.68 -17.20 -4.40
C GLY A 187 2.90 -15.93 -3.99
N PRO A 188 2.00 -15.43 -4.86
CA PRO A 188 1.28 -14.18 -4.63
C PRO A 188 0.47 -14.14 -3.32
N LEU A 189 -0.31 -15.19 -3.04
CA LEU A 189 -1.17 -15.25 -1.86
C LEU A 189 -0.36 -15.19 -0.55
N THR A 190 0.71 -15.99 -0.46
CA THR A 190 1.58 -16.01 0.72
C THR A 190 2.32 -14.68 0.87
N ALA A 191 2.76 -14.06 -0.23
CA ALA A 191 3.42 -12.76 -0.22
C ALA A 191 2.51 -11.65 0.34
N ILE A 192 1.20 -11.68 0.03
CA ILE A 192 0.21 -10.73 0.57
C ILE A 192 0.16 -10.74 2.09
N PHE A 193 0.25 -11.92 2.73
CA PHE A 193 0.17 -12.04 4.18
C PHE A 193 1.52 -11.97 4.90
N THR A 194 2.62 -12.34 4.23
CA THR A 194 3.95 -12.34 4.82
C THR A 194 4.65 -10.98 4.74
N CYS A 195 4.49 -10.26 3.63
CA CYS A 195 5.11 -8.94 3.46
C CYS A 195 4.71 -7.93 4.58
N PRO A 196 3.42 -7.84 4.97
CA PRO A 196 2.98 -6.95 6.03
C PRO A 196 3.57 -7.28 7.41
N LEU A 197 4.10 -8.48 7.63
CA LEU A 197 4.76 -8.82 8.89
C LEU A 197 6.08 -8.05 9.05
N PHE A 198 6.85 -7.86 7.97
CA PHE A 198 8.04 -7.00 8.00
C PHE A 198 7.66 -5.54 8.30
N PHE A 199 6.55 -5.07 7.72
CA PHE A 199 6.00 -3.74 7.96
C PHE A 199 5.48 -3.57 9.40
N GLY A 200 4.74 -4.54 9.93
CA GLY A 200 4.23 -4.53 11.30
C GLY A 200 5.35 -4.58 12.34
N VAL A 201 6.39 -5.41 12.11
CA VAL A 201 7.58 -5.46 12.98
C VAL A 201 8.30 -4.11 12.98
N ALA A 202 8.42 -3.46 11.82
CA ALA A 202 9.00 -2.12 11.72
C ALA A 202 8.28 -1.09 12.61
N HIS A 203 6.96 -1.25 12.85
CA HIS A 203 6.17 -0.34 13.69
C HIS A 203 6.33 -0.56 15.20
N PHE A 204 6.95 -1.65 15.67
CA PHE A 204 7.26 -1.83 17.09
C PHE A 204 8.17 -0.72 17.65
N HIS A 205 8.87 0.00 16.77
CA HIS A 205 9.66 1.17 17.17
C HIS A 205 8.82 2.26 17.87
N HIS A 206 7.52 2.37 17.57
CA HIS A 206 6.61 3.27 18.29
C HIS A 206 6.33 2.82 19.72
N VAL A 207 6.28 1.51 19.96
CA VAL A 207 6.10 0.93 21.30
C VAL A 207 7.31 1.26 22.18
N ILE A 208 8.51 1.17 21.61
CA ILE A 208 9.76 1.57 22.28
C ILE A 208 9.72 3.06 22.65
N GLU A 209 9.18 3.92 21.78
CA GLU A 209 9.01 5.35 22.04
C GLU A 209 8.02 5.62 23.18
N LEU A 210 6.85 4.97 23.17
CA LEU A 210 5.84 5.06 24.24
C LEU A 210 6.37 4.62 25.61
N LEU A 211 7.12 3.51 25.63
CA LEU A 211 7.79 3.01 26.84
C LEU A 211 8.87 3.99 27.33
N ARG A 212 9.63 4.61 26.42
CA ARG A 212 10.70 5.55 26.74
C ARG A 212 10.17 6.85 27.36
N PHE A 213 9.02 7.35 26.90
CA PHE A 213 8.41 8.58 27.42
C PHE A 213 7.37 8.35 28.53
N ARG A 214 7.20 7.11 29.02
CA ARG A 214 6.24 6.73 30.09
C ARG A 214 4.81 7.24 29.87
N GLN A 215 4.34 7.24 28.63
CA GLN A 215 2.97 7.66 28.32
C GLN A 215 2.00 6.48 28.43
N GLY A 216 1.51 6.21 29.64
CA GLY A 216 0.42 5.25 29.90
C GLY A 216 0.78 4.08 30.81
N THR A 217 -0.21 3.24 31.11
CA THR A 217 -0.03 1.97 31.84
C THR A 217 0.60 0.91 30.94
N LEU A 218 1.32 -0.06 31.52
CA LEU A 218 1.91 -1.16 30.74
C LEU A 218 0.86 -1.95 29.94
N SER A 219 -0.32 -2.17 30.52
CA SER A 219 -1.44 -2.81 29.83
C SER A 219 -1.97 -1.97 28.66
N GLY A 220 -2.07 -0.64 28.82
CA GLY A 220 -2.48 0.27 27.76
C GLY A 220 -1.47 0.34 26.61
N ILE A 221 -0.17 0.38 26.93
CA ILE A 221 0.91 0.37 25.93
C ILE A 221 0.91 -0.95 25.16
N PHE A 222 0.74 -2.09 25.85
CA PHE A 222 0.65 -3.40 25.19
C PHE A 222 -0.57 -3.50 24.28
N LEU A 223 -1.75 -3.07 24.75
CA LEU A 223 -2.98 -3.09 23.94
C LEU A 223 -2.85 -2.19 22.71
N SER A 224 -2.27 -1.00 22.86
CA SER A 224 -1.98 -0.09 21.75
C SER A 224 -1.01 -0.71 20.75
N ALA A 225 0.04 -1.41 21.21
CA ALA A 225 0.99 -2.11 20.35
C ALA A 225 0.31 -3.22 19.52
N VAL A 226 -0.49 -4.07 20.17
CA VAL A 226 -1.22 -5.16 19.50
C VAL A 226 -2.21 -4.61 18.48
N PHE A 227 -2.96 -3.57 18.84
CA PHE A 227 -3.88 -2.90 17.93
C PHE A 227 -3.14 -2.31 16.72
N GLN A 228 -2.06 -1.57 16.96
CA GLN A 228 -1.27 -0.96 15.89
C GLN A 228 -0.68 -2.01 14.96
N PHE A 229 -0.08 -3.07 15.50
CA PHE A 229 0.46 -4.17 14.70
C PHE A 229 -0.63 -4.85 13.87
N SER A 230 -1.76 -5.19 14.48
CA SER A 230 -2.85 -5.91 13.79
C SER A 230 -3.46 -5.05 12.69
N TYR A 231 -3.73 -3.78 12.98
CA TYR A 231 -4.30 -2.84 12.03
C TYR A 231 -3.35 -2.57 10.84
N THR A 232 -2.07 -2.32 11.13
CA THR A 232 -1.06 -2.12 10.08
C THR A 232 -0.81 -3.38 9.26
N ALA A 233 -0.89 -4.58 9.84
CA ALA A 233 -0.78 -5.84 9.10
C ALA A 233 -1.97 -6.06 8.15
N VAL A 234 -3.21 -5.79 8.60
CA VAL A 234 -4.41 -5.89 7.74
C VAL A 234 -4.36 -4.86 6.60
N PHE A 235 -4.05 -3.61 6.91
CA PHE A 235 -3.85 -2.58 5.89
C PHE A 235 -2.71 -2.95 4.93
N GLY A 236 -1.65 -3.55 5.45
CA GLY A 236 -0.54 -4.04 4.64
C GLY A 236 -0.94 -5.15 3.69
N ALA A 237 -1.75 -6.10 4.14
CA ALA A 237 -2.28 -7.16 3.27
C ALA A 237 -3.17 -6.57 2.18
N TYR A 238 -4.02 -5.59 2.50
CA TYR A 238 -4.86 -4.90 1.52
C TYR A 238 -4.05 -4.17 0.43
N THR A 239 -3.05 -3.39 0.83
CA THR A 239 -2.17 -2.68 -0.12
C THR A 239 -1.30 -3.63 -0.93
N ALA A 240 -0.83 -4.74 -0.34
CA ALA A 240 -0.13 -5.79 -1.07
C ALA A 240 -1.03 -6.48 -2.10
N PHE A 241 -2.28 -6.76 -1.74
CA PHE A 241 -3.30 -7.28 -2.66
C PHE A 241 -3.50 -6.33 -3.84
N ILE A 242 -3.75 -5.03 -3.59
CA ILE A 242 -3.88 -4.02 -4.66
C ILE A 242 -2.63 -4.01 -5.55
N PHE A 243 -1.44 -4.00 -4.96
CA PHE A 243 -0.19 -3.95 -5.73
C PHE A 243 -0.01 -5.15 -6.66
N ILE A 244 -0.28 -6.37 -6.18
CA ILE A 244 -0.16 -7.59 -6.99
C ILE A 244 -1.19 -7.61 -8.12
N ARG A 245 -2.43 -7.22 -7.81
CA ARG A 245 -3.57 -7.22 -8.73
C ARG A 245 -3.49 -6.17 -9.82
N THR A 246 -3.04 -4.98 -9.46
CA THR A 246 -2.95 -3.84 -10.38
C THR A 246 -1.57 -3.71 -11.02
N GLY A 247 -0.51 -4.20 -10.37
CA GLY A 247 0.86 -3.98 -10.82
C GLY A 247 1.30 -2.52 -10.76
N HIS A 248 0.65 -1.68 -9.93
CA HIS A 248 0.94 -0.25 -9.81
C HIS A 248 1.22 0.17 -8.37
N LEU A 249 2.27 0.98 -8.18
CA LEU A 249 2.60 1.59 -6.88
C LEU A 249 1.61 2.70 -6.48
N ILE A 250 1.08 3.45 -7.46
CA ILE A 250 0.26 4.63 -7.17
C ILE A 250 -1.05 4.29 -6.44
N GLY A 251 -1.67 3.15 -6.74
CA GLY A 251 -2.90 2.70 -6.09
C GLY A 251 -2.73 2.55 -4.58
N PRO A 252 -1.80 1.69 -4.11
CA PRO A 252 -1.46 1.57 -2.69
C PRO A 252 -1.10 2.90 -2.02
N VAL A 253 -0.30 3.76 -2.68
CA VAL A 253 0.09 5.07 -2.14
C VAL A 253 -1.13 5.95 -1.88
N LEU A 254 -2.04 6.06 -2.84
CA LEU A 254 -3.26 6.87 -2.69
C LEU A 254 -4.21 6.29 -1.64
N CYS A 255 -4.36 4.97 -1.59
CA CYS A 255 -5.15 4.30 -0.56
C CYS A 255 -4.57 4.57 0.83
N HIS A 256 -3.24 4.55 0.96
CA HIS A 256 -2.53 4.87 2.20
C HIS A 256 -2.74 6.33 2.60
N SER A 257 -2.50 7.29 1.71
CA SER A 257 -2.77 8.71 1.98
C SER A 257 -4.22 8.93 2.44
N PHE A 258 -5.20 8.33 1.76
CA PHE A 258 -6.61 8.42 2.14
C PHE A 258 -6.88 7.82 3.54
N CYS A 259 -6.35 6.63 3.84
CA CYS A 259 -6.48 6.04 5.17
C CYS A 259 -5.82 6.88 6.27
N ASN A 260 -4.67 7.52 5.99
CA ASN A 260 -4.02 8.43 6.92
C ASN A 260 -4.84 9.70 7.17
N TYR A 261 -5.56 10.19 6.15
CA TYR A 261 -6.49 11.30 6.30
C TYR A 261 -7.72 10.92 7.13
N MET A 262 -8.38 9.80 6.80
CA MET A 262 -9.60 9.36 7.49
C MET A 262 -9.35 8.84 8.91
N GLY A 263 -8.18 8.25 9.14
CA GLY A 263 -7.84 7.62 10.41
C GLY A 263 -8.66 6.36 10.71
N PHE A 264 -8.58 5.89 11.96
CA PHE A 264 -9.37 4.74 12.39
C PHE A 264 -10.85 5.13 12.54
N PRO A 265 -11.81 4.35 12.01
CA PRO A 265 -13.22 4.68 12.10
C PRO A 265 -13.71 4.82 13.55
N ALA A 266 -14.25 5.98 13.90
CA ALA A 266 -14.67 6.33 15.25
C ALA A 266 -16.05 5.76 15.60
N ILE A 267 -16.20 4.44 15.62
CA ILE A 267 -17.49 3.73 15.82
C ILE A 267 -18.23 4.20 17.08
N SER A 268 -17.51 4.50 18.17
CA SER A 268 -18.11 5.03 19.41
C SER A 268 -18.86 6.34 19.16
N THR A 269 -18.27 7.27 18.40
CA THR A 269 -18.93 8.54 18.04
C THR A 269 -20.12 8.30 17.09
N ALA A 270 -20.02 7.32 16.19
CA ALA A 270 -21.12 6.94 15.31
C ALA A 270 -22.35 6.41 16.09
N MET A 271 -22.13 5.72 17.21
CA MET A 271 -23.23 5.21 18.07
C MET A 271 -23.97 6.33 18.81
N GLU A 272 -23.27 7.41 19.14
CA GLU A 272 -23.79 8.59 19.83
C GLU A 272 -24.41 9.63 18.87
N HIS A 273 -24.22 9.44 17.55
CA HIS A 273 -24.66 10.39 16.54
C HIS A 273 -26.21 10.52 16.48
N PRO A 274 -26.77 11.74 16.29
CA PRO A 274 -28.23 11.94 16.19
C PRO A 274 -28.90 11.08 15.11
N HIS A 275 -28.19 10.80 14.01
CA HIS A 275 -28.62 9.92 12.92
C HIS A 275 -27.91 8.55 12.94
N ARG A 276 -27.67 7.98 14.13
CA ARG A 276 -26.93 6.72 14.34
C ARG A 276 -27.36 5.57 13.44
N LEU A 277 -28.65 5.42 13.14
CA LEU A 277 -29.12 4.30 12.30
C LEU A 277 -28.59 4.41 10.86
N THR A 278 -28.62 5.61 10.29
CA THR A 278 -28.10 5.88 8.94
C THR A 278 -26.58 5.77 8.91
N VAL A 279 -25.90 6.29 9.94
CA VAL A 279 -24.44 6.19 10.02
C VAL A 279 -24.05 4.72 10.16
N LEU A 280 -24.56 3.98 11.14
CA LEU A 280 -24.22 2.57 11.33
C LEU A 280 -24.60 1.68 10.13
N SER A 281 -25.74 1.96 9.46
CA SER A 281 -26.09 1.23 8.23
C SER A 281 -25.10 1.52 7.10
N SER A 282 -24.58 2.75 6.99
CA SER A 282 -23.54 3.09 6.00
C SER A 282 -22.19 2.43 6.29
N TYR A 283 -21.82 2.21 7.56
CA TYR A 283 -20.65 1.40 7.93
C TYR A 283 -20.81 -0.05 7.44
N LEU A 284 -21.94 -0.68 7.74
CA LEU A 284 -22.22 -2.06 7.30
C LEU A 284 -22.27 -2.16 5.77
N MET A 285 -22.95 -1.21 5.12
CA MET A 285 -23.03 -1.14 3.66
C MET A 285 -21.65 -0.99 3.02
N GLY A 286 -20.79 -0.13 3.57
CA GLY A 286 -19.42 0.05 3.06
C GLY A 286 -18.61 -1.25 3.07
N VAL A 287 -18.70 -2.03 4.15
CA VAL A 287 -18.02 -3.33 4.25
C VAL A 287 -18.60 -4.34 3.25
N LEU A 288 -19.93 -4.43 3.13
CA LEU A 288 -20.58 -5.33 2.17
C LEU A 288 -20.22 -5.00 0.73
N LEU A 289 -20.29 -3.72 0.35
CA LEU A 289 -19.94 -3.24 -0.97
C LEU A 289 -18.44 -3.39 -1.25
N PHE A 290 -17.58 -3.22 -0.24
CA PHE A 290 -16.15 -3.48 -0.38
C PHE A 290 -15.89 -4.91 -0.82
N PHE A 291 -16.48 -5.92 -0.16
CA PHE A 291 -16.30 -7.32 -0.57
C PHE A 291 -16.91 -7.62 -1.94
N LEU A 292 -18.03 -6.97 -2.28
CA LEU A 292 -18.65 -7.09 -3.60
C LEU A 292 -17.74 -6.55 -4.72
N PHE A 293 -17.12 -5.38 -4.50
CA PHE A 293 -16.29 -4.69 -5.49
C PHE A 293 -14.80 -5.03 -5.42
N LEU A 294 -14.34 -5.78 -4.42
CA LEU A 294 -12.93 -6.09 -4.20
C LEU A 294 -12.26 -6.69 -5.45
N PHE A 295 -12.87 -7.72 -6.04
CA PHE A 295 -12.35 -8.34 -7.26
C PHE A 295 -12.67 -7.54 -8.53
N PRO A 296 -13.91 -7.07 -8.77
CA PRO A 296 -14.23 -6.26 -9.95
C PRO A 296 -13.34 -5.03 -10.10
N PHE A 297 -13.09 -4.27 -9.02
CA PHE A 297 -12.28 -3.06 -9.11
C PHE A 297 -10.77 -3.35 -9.14
N THR A 298 -10.35 -4.59 -8.90
CA THR A 298 -8.94 -4.99 -8.97
C THR A 298 -8.68 -6.02 -10.06
N ASP A 299 -9.59 -6.19 -11.02
CA ASP A 299 -9.40 -7.07 -12.18
C ASP A 299 -8.14 -6.65 -12.98
N PRO A 300 -7.12 -7.52 -13.15
CA PRO A 300 -5.86 -7.17 -13.78
C PRO A 300 -6.04 -6.75 -15.24
N ALA A 301 -7.16 -7.12 -15.89
CA ALA A 301 -7.48 -6.72 -17.26
C ALA A 301 -7.53 -5.20 -17.43
N TYR A 302 -7.92 -4.44 -16.40
CA TYR A 302 -7.93 -2.97 -16.46
C TYR A 302 -6.53 -2.35 -16.38
N TYR A 303 -5.52 -3.10 -15.95
CA TYR A 303 -4.21 -2.57 -15.59
C TYR A 303 -3.07 -3.02 -16.53
N GLY A 304 -3.41 -3.81 -17.55
CA GLY A 304 -2.45 -4.43 -18.47
C GLY A 304 -2.02 -5.80 -17.95
N LEU A 305 -2.64 -6.85 -18.50
CA LEU A 305 -2.40 -8.25 -18.17
C LEU A 305 -1.24 -8.82 -19.02
N PRO A 306 -0.33 -9.65 -18.44
CA PRO A 306 -0.17 -9.95 -17.02
C PRO A 306 0.54 -8.81 -16.27
N THR A 307 0.21 -8.62 -14.99
CA THR A 307 0.92 -7.62 -14.18
C THR A 307 2.40 -8.00 -14.03
N PRO A 308 3.33 -7.02 -13.95
CA PRO A 308 4.77 -7.31 -13.94
C PRO A 308 5.21 -8.27 -12.84
N VAL A 309 4.66 -8.13 -11.63
CA VAL A 309 4.96 -9.00 -10.49
C VAL A 309 4.47 -10.42 -10.72
N CYS A 310 3.31 -10.57 -11.35
CA CYS A 310 2.75 -11.86 -11.68
C CYS A 310 3.54 -12.60 -12.76
N THR A 311 4.39 -11.94 -13.54
CA THR A 311 5.33 -12.64 -14.45
C THR A 311 6.44 -13.40 -13.71
N LEU A 312 6.61 -13.16 -12.41
CA LEU A 312 7.63 -13.82 -11.58
C LEU A 312 7.14 -15.14 -10.96
N THR A 313 5.88 -15.51 -11.12
CA THR A 313 5.35 -16.77 -10.58
C THR A 313 5.74 -17.96 -11.47
N SER A 314 6.08 -19.10 -10.85
CA SER A 314 6.25 -20.37 -11.56
C SER A 314 4.93 -20.98 -12.02
N SER A 315 3.80 -20.57 -11.45
CA SER A 315 2.49 -21.17 -11.72
C SER A 315 1.39 -20.10 -11.81
N PRO A 316 0.46 -20.23 -12.78
CA PRO A 316 -0.65 -19.30 -12.93
C PRO A 316 -1.49 -19.28 -11.64
N SER A 317 -1.54 -18.11 -11.00
CA SER A 317 -2.38 -17.87 -9.83
C SER A 317 -3.66 -17.15 -10.26
N SER A 318 -4.81 -17.53 -9.71
CA SER A 318 -6.07 -16.78 -9.96
C SER A 318 -5.92 -15.30 -9.61
N LEU A 319 -5.18 -14.98 -8.55
CA LEU A 319 -4.86 -13.60 -8.17
C LEU A 319 -4.14 -12.81 -9.28
N CYS A 320 -3.50 -13.48 -10.23
CA CYS A 320 -2.78 -12.84 -11.33
C CYS A 320 -3.55 -12.81 -12.65
N LEU A 321 -4.68 -13.52 -12.74
CA LEU A 321 -5.39 -13.78 -13.99
C LEU A 321 -6.87 -13.37 -13.97
N SER A 322 -7.50 -13.36 -12.80
CA SER A 322 -8.95 -13.15 -12.62
C SER A 322 -9.23 -12.32 -11.38
#